data_AF-K9XUT5-F1
#
_entry.id   AF-K9XUT5-F1
#
_cell.length_a   1.000
_cell.length_b   1.000
_cell.length_c   1.000
_cell.angle_alpha   90.00
_cell.angle_beta   90.00
_cell.angle_gamma   90.00
#
_symmetry.space_group_name_H-M   'P 1'
#
loop_
_entity.id
_entity.type
_entity.pdbx_description
1 polymer ?
#
loop_
_entity_poly.entity_id
_entity_poly.type
_entity_poly.pdbx_seq_one_letter_code
_entity_poly.pdbx_strand_id
1 'polypeptide(L)'
;MNSQKKIITQLDVQIFSHIYKIFFKGIIILASLSLINLEAKASSPEAWEKHQQEVISKCFQASKLRNPQPVGKIILFSDEVGYDALSIKGHYQQPHMNNQKTQVLCLFNRRTRKAYIGEK
;
A
#
# COMPACT_ATOMS: atom_id res chain seq x y z
N MET A 1 20.80 -66.68 -28.13
CA MET A 1 21.23 -65.67 -27.14
C MET A 1 21.08 -64.22 -27.63
N ASN A 2 20.01 -63.91 -28.40
CA ASN A 2 19.85 -62.60 -29.08
C ASN A 2 18.46 -61.95 -28.87
N SER A 3 17.41 -62.75 -28.66
CA SER A 3 16.05 -62.24 -28.43
C SER A 3 15.85 -61.62 -27.03
N GLN A 4 16.40 -62.25 -25.98
CA GLN A 4 16.30 -61.76 -24.59
C GLN A 4 17.00 -60.40 -24.40
N LYS A 5 18.18 -60.19 -25.00
CA LYS A 5 18.90 -58.90 -24.96
C LYS A 5 18.13 -57.77 -25.66
N LYS A 6 17.38 -58.09 -26.72
CA LYS A 6 16.56 -57.14 -27.48
C LYS A 6 15.32 -56.69 -26.71
N ILE A 7 14.71 -57.59 -25.94
CA ILE A 7 13.55 -57.28 -25.08
C ILE A 7 13.98 -56.39 -23.90
N ILE A 8 15.13 -56.69 -23.27
CA ILE A 8 15.66 -55.89 -22.15
C ILE A 8 16.00 -54.47 -22.62
N THR A 9 16.70 -54.31 -23.75
CA THR A 9 17.01 -52.98 -24.31
C THR A 9 15.76 -52.20 -24.74
N GLN A 10 14.72 -52.87 -25.23
CA GLN A 10 13.46 -52.21 -25.59
C GLN A 10 12.67 -51.74 -24.36
N LEU A 11 12.66 -52.52 -23.28
CA LEU A 11 12.06 -52.15 -21.99
C LEU A 11 12.79 -50.96 -21.36
N ASP A 12 14.13 -50.96 -21.37
CA ASP A 12 14.94 -49.87 -20.83
C ASP A 12 14.67 -48.54 -21.55
N VAL A 13 14.58 -48.54 -22.88
CA VAL A 13 14.28 -47.34 -23.69
C VAL A 13 12.87 -46.81 -23.39
N GLN A 14 11.90 -47.69 -23.20
CA GLN A 14 10.51 -47.31 -22.96
C GLN A 14 10.31 -46.75 -21.55
N ILE A 15 11.00 -47.33 -20.57
CA ILE A 15 11.07 -46.83 -19.19
C ILE A 15 11.76 -45.47 -19.15
N PHE A 16 12.92 -45.32 -19.81
CA PHE A 16 13.63 -44.05 -19.89
C PHE A 16 12.78 -42.96 -20.57
N SER A 17 12.02 -43.31 -21.61
CA SER A 17 11.08 -42.40 -22.28
C SER A 17 9.95 -41.94 -21.36
N HIS A 18 9.37 -42.84 -20.55
CA HIS A 18 8.32 -42.48 -19.59
C HIS A 18 8.86 -41.62 -18.44
N ILE A 19 10.01 -42.00 -17.89
CA ILE A 19 10.69 -41.25 -16.84
C ILE A 19 11.04 -39.85 -17.34
N TYR A 20 11.63 -39.72 -18.54
CA TYR A 20 11.94 -38.44 -19.16
C TYR A 20 10.70 -37.59 -19.40
N LYS A 21 9.58 -38.17 -19.85
CA LYS A 21 8.30 -37.45 -20.01
C LYS A 21 7.73 -36.95 -18.68
N ILE A 22 7.86 -37.72 -17.60
CA ILE A 22 7.43 -37.32 -16.26
C ILE A 22 8.30 -36.18 -15.74
N PHE A 23 9.62 -36.30 -15.84
CA PHE A 23 10.55 -35.23 -15.45
C PHE A 23 10.34 -33.97 -16.29
N PHE A 24 10.18 -34.10 -17.61
CA PHE A 24 9.94 -32.97 -18.50
C PHE A 24 8.62 -32.25 -18.17
N LYS A 25 7.54 -33.00 -17.91
CA LYS A 25 6.26 -32.41 -17.44
C LYS A 25 6.41 -31.74 -16.08
N GLY A 26 7.14 -32.36 -15.14
CA GLY A 26 7.41 -31.77 -13.82
C GLY A 26 8.18 -30.46 -13.91
N ILE A 27 9.19 -30.39 -14.78
CA ILE A 27 9.96 -29.16 -15.04
C ILE A 27 9.08 -28.08 -15.67
N ILE A 28 8.20 -28.42 -16.62
CA ILE A 28 7.27 -27.44 -17.22
C ILE A 28 6.31 -26.87 -16.16
N ILE A 29 5.77 -27.72 -15.28
CA ILE A 29 4.89 -27.25 -14.20
C ILE A 29 5.66 -26.33 -13.26
N LEU A 30 6.85 -26.73 -12.80
CA LEU A 30 7.66 -25.91 -11.88
C LEU A 30 8.06 -24.55 -12.49
N ALA A 31 8.42 -24.53 -13.79
CA ALA A 31 8.78 -23.32 -14.52
C ALA A 31 7.58 -22.38 -14.76
N SER A 32 6.35 -22.90 -14.77
CA SER A 32 5.14 -22.07 -14.90
C SER A 32 4.78 -21.31 -13.62
N LEU A 33 5.15 -21.85 -12.44
CA LEU A 33 4.89 -21.18 -11.15
C LEU A 33 5.90 -20.08 -10.79
N SER A 34 7.09 -20.07 -11.39
CA SER A 34 8.13 -19.06 -11.10
C SER A 34 7.87 -17.69 -11.74
N LEU A 35 6.84 -17.56 -12.58
CA LEU A 35 6.47 -16.29 -13.24
C LEU A 35 5.50 -15.43 -12.43
N ILE A 36 5.00 -15.94 -11.29
CA ILE A 36 4.05 -15.22 -10.45
C ILE A 36 4.84 -14.33 -9.48
N ASN A 37 5.24 -13.13 -9.95
CA ASN A 37 5.73 -12.08 -9.06
C ASN A 37 4.54 -11.62 -8.19
N LEU A 38 4.41 -12.21 -6.99
CA LEU A 38 3.54 -11.74 -5.93
C LEU A 38 4.15 -10.45 -5.36
N GLU A 39 4.09 -9.38 -6.13
CA GLU A 39 4.36 -8.05 -5.59
C GLU A 39 3.29 -7.74 -4.55
N ALA A 40 3.69 -7.70 -3.28
CA ALA A 40 2.87 -7.15 -2.23
C ALA A 40 2.60 -5.68 -2.60
N LYS A 41 1.38 -5.40 -3.07
CA LYS A 41 0.97 -4.04 -3.43
C LYS A 41 0.81 -3.20 -2.17
N ALA A 42 1.92 -2.66 -1.68
CA ALA A 42 1.89 -1.49 -0.82
C ALA A 42 1.34 -0.29 -1.63
N SER A 43 0.78 0.70 -0.94
CA SER A 43 0.40 1.96 -1.57
C SER A 43 1.61 2.60 -2.25
N SER A 44 1.43 3.06 -3.49
CA SER A 44 2.51 3.69 -4.24
C SER A 44 2.92 5.03 -3.61
N PRO A 45 4.16 5.51 -3.84
CA PRO A 45 4.60 6.82 -3.36
C PRO A 45 3.65 7.96 -3.77
N GLU A 46 3.12 7.90 -4.98
CA GLU A 46 2.17 8.90 -5.52
C GLU A 46 0.84 8.87 -4.77
N ALA A 47 0.37 7.67 -4.39
CA ALA A 47 -0.86 7.52 -3.59
C ALA A 47 -0.68 8.13 -2.19
N TRP A 48 0.50 7.96 -1.58
CA TRP A 48 0.84 8.58 -0.31
C TRP A 48 0.89 10.10 -0.42
N GLU A 49 1.57 10.65 -1.42
CA GLU A 49 1.68 12.09 -1.61
C GLU A 49 0.30 12.74 -1.82
N LYS A 50 -0.52 12.14 -2.69
CA LYS A 50 -1.90 12.60 -2.94
C LYS A 50 -2.73 12.61 -1.66
N HIS A 51 -2.60 11.58 -0.83
CA HIS A 51 -3.30 11.51 0.45
C HIS A 51 -2.82 12.61 1.41
N GLN A 52 -1.51 12.84 1.53
CA GLN A 52 -0.97 13.90 2.39
C GLN A 52 -1.47 15.29 1.96
N GLN A 53 -1.48 15.57 0.65
CA GLN A 53 -1.99 16.83 0.11
C GLN A 53 -3.48 17.02 0.44
N GLU A 54 -4.28 15.96 0.37
CA GLU A 54 -5.70 16.03 0.73
C GLU A 54 -5.91 16.31 2.21
N VAL A 55 -5.18 15.63 3.10
CA VAL A 55 -5.23 15.88 4.54
C VAL A 55 -4.93 17.35 4.84
N ILE A 56 -3.83 17.88 4.30
CA ILE A 56 -3.43 19.27 4.51
C ILE A 56 -4.51 20.23 4.01
N SER A 57 -4.98 20.04 2.77
CA SER A 57 -5.99 20.90 2.15
C SER A 57 -7.30 20.93 2.95
N LYS A 58 -7.81 19.75 3.34
CA LYS A 58 -9.05 19.62 4.11
C LYS A 58 -8.92 20.24 5.49
N CYS A 59 -7.79 20.03 6.16
CA CYS A 59 -7.55 20.61 7.47
C CYS A 59 -7.40 22.13 7.41
N PHE A 60 -6.76 22.69 6.38
CA PHE A 60 -6.71 24.14 6.17
C PHE A 60 -8.09 24.73 5.97
N GLN A 61 -8.90 24.11 5.10
CA GLN A 61 -10.28 24.53 4.85
C GLN A 61 -11.14 24.49 6.13
N ALA A 62 -11.03 23.41 6.91
CA ALA A 62 -11.78 23.27 8.15
C ALA A 62 -11.36 24.28 9.22
N SER A 63 -10.05 24.59 9.31
CA SER A 63 -9.48 25.49 10.33
C SER A 63 -9.95 26.93 10.22
N LYS A 64 -10.27 27.39 9.00
CA LYS A 64 -10.56 28.81 8.69
C LYS A 64 -9.49 29.78 9.22
N LEU A 65 -8.26 29.30 9.42
CA LEU A 65 -7.16 30.16 9.83
C LEU A 65 -6.68 30.99 8.65
N ARG A 66 -6.19 32.19 8.93
CA ARG A 66 -5.42 33.00 7.99
C ARG A 66 -3.99 32.50 7.95
N ASN A 67 -3.45 32.35 6.74
CA ASN A 67 -2.10 31.85 6.46
C ASN A 67 -1.80 30.52 7.19
N PRO A 68 -2.65 29.48 7.03
CA PRO A 68 -2.45 28.21 7.71
C PRO A 68 -1.17 27.52 7.20
N GLN A 69 -0.43 26.89 8.13
CA GLN A 69 0.76 26.11 7.83
C GLN A 69 0.75 24.82 8.64
N PRO A 70 1.21 23.68 8.06
CA PRO A 70 1.29 22.45 8.81
C PRO A 70 2.43 22.56 9.84
N VAL A 71 2.26 21.89 10.97
CA VAL A 71 3.27 21.79 12.02
C VAL A 71 3.65 20.32 12.17
N GLY A 72 4.87 19.99 11.73
CA GLY A 72 5.37 18.63 11.76
C GLY A 72 4.77 17.73 10.67
N LYS A 73 4.81 16.42 10.91
CA LYS A 73 4.30 15.40 10.00
C LYS A 73 2.85 15.04 10.36
N ILE A 74 2.13 14.49 9.37
CA ILE A 74 0.82 13.87 9.60
C ILE A 74 1.02 12.60 10.45
N ILE A 75 0.24 12.47 11.52
CA ILE A 75 0.19 11.28 12.36
C ILE A 75 -0.90 10.38 11.81
N LEU A 76 -0.52 9.19 11.34
CA LEU A 76 -1.46 8.18 10.84
C LEU A 76 -1.89 7.28 12.00
N PHE A 77 -3.18 7.19 12.27
CA PHE A 77 -3.69 6.16 13.18
C PHE A 77 -4.03 4.88 12.42
N SER A 78 -4.13 3.77 13.15
CA SER A 78 -4.57 2.49 12.60
C SER A 78 -5.93 2.60 11.89
N ASP A 79 -6.21 1.69 10.98
CA ASP A 79 -7.46 1.66 10.22
C ASP A 79 -8.70 1.49 11.10
N GLU A 80 -8.55 0.90 12.29
CA GLU A 80 -9.60 0.78 13.30
C GLU A 80 -10.05 2.15 13.84
N VAL A 81 -9.11 3.08 14.01
CA VAL A 81 -9.41 4.46 14.39
C VAL A 81 -9.91 5.23 13.17
N GLY A 82 -9.25 5.06 12.02
CA GLY A 82 -9.69 5.63 10.74
C GLY A 82 -9.45 7.14 10.58
N TYR A 83 -8.59 7.74 11.42
CA TYR A 83 -8.23 9.16 11.37
C TYR A 83 -6.75 9.39 11.07
N ASP A 84 -6.46 10.52 10.48
CA ASP A 84 -5.13 11.13 10.46
C ASP A 84 -5.15 12.43 11.26
N ALA A 85 -4.09 12.71 12.01
CA ALA A 85 -3.97 13.95 12.76
C ALA A 85 -2.90 14.87 12.17
N LEU A 86 -3.19 16.16 12.11
CA LEU A 86 -2.27 17.20 11.67
C LEU A 86 -2.41 18.43 12.57
N SER A 87 -1.30 18.90 13.13
CA SER A 87 -1.28 20.21 13.79
C SER A 87 -1.13 21.32 12.76
N ILE A 88 -1.89 22.39 12.89
CA ILE A 88 -1.83 23.56 11.99
C ILE A 88 -1.65 24.80 12.83
N LYS A 89 -0.71 25.66 12.42
CA LYS A 89 -0.56 27.01 12.96
C LYS A 89 -1.10 28.04 11.98
N GLY A 90 -1.57 29.17 12.50
CA GLY A 90 -2.05 30.29 11.69
C GLY A 90 -2.55 31.41 12.58
N HIS A 91 -3.42 32.26 12.04
CA HIS A 91 -4.07 33.33 12.79
C HIS A 91 -5.59 33.22 12.70
N TYR A 92 -6.29 33.50 13.80
CA TYR A 92 -7.75 33.55 13.77
C TYR A 92 -8.25 34.64 12.82
N GLN A 93 -9.23 34.28 11.96
CA GLN A 93 -9.87 35.23 11.06
C GLN A 93 -10.96 36.05 11.74
N GLN A 94 -11.51 35.57 12.84
CA GLN A 94 -12.67 36.19 13.48
C GLN A 94 -12.29 37.56 14.08
N PRO A 95 -13.07 38.63 13.83
CA PRO A 95 -12.72 39.99 14.25
C PRO A 95 -12.41 40.13 15.74
N HIS A 96 -13.16 39.43 16.60
CA HIS A 96 -12.97 39.47 18.05
C HIS A 96 -11.69 38.78 18.56
N MET A 97 -10.97 38.03 17.72
CA MET A 97 -9.74 37.32 18.10
C MET A 97 -8.48 38.09 17.72
N ASN A 98 -8.59 39.36 17.28
CA ASN A 98 -7.48 40.27 17.00
C ASN A 98 -6.29 39.67 16.21
N ASN A 99 -6.58 38.79 15.23
CA ASN A 99 -5.56 38.10 14.44
C ASN A 99 -4.52 37.36 15.32
N GLN A 100 -4.94 36.85 16.48
CA GLN A 100 -4.07 36.14 17.41
C GLN A 100 -3.51 34.88 16.73
N LYS A 101 -2.20 34.69 16.90
CA LYS A 101 -1.51 33.48 16.46
C LYS A 101 -2.00 32.30 17.28
N THR A 102 -2.38 31.23 16.61
CA THR A 102 -2.92 30.01 17.22
C THR A 102 -2.35 28.78 16.57
N GLN A 103 -2.46 27.66 17.28
CA GLN A 103 -2.20 26.33 16.77
C GLN A 103 -3.37 25.42 17.16
N VAL A 104 -3.91 24.69 16.19
CA VAL A 104 -5.06 23.80 16.38
C VAL A 104 -4.71 22.38 15.92
N LEU A 105 -5.40 21.39 16.48
CA LEU A 105 -5.31 20.00 16.04
C LEU A 105 -6.42 19.73 15.03
N CYS A 106 -6.06 19.24 13.85
CA CYS A 106 -7.01 18.72 12.88
C CYS A 106 -7.05 17.19 12.91
N LEU A 107 -8.25 16.63 12.87
CA LEU A 107 -8.51 15.21 12.65
C LEU A 107 -9.20 15.02 11.29
N PHE A 108 -8.53 14.33 10.37
CA PHE A 108 -9.06 13.95 9.07
C PHE A 108 -9.62 12.53 9.10
N ASN A 109 -10.92 12.37 8.89
CA ASN A 109 -11.56 11.05 8.81
C ASN A 109 -11.34 10.46 7.41
N ARG A 110 -10.60 9.36 7.32
CA ARG A 110 -10.22 8.72 6.05
C ARG A 110 -11.41 8.14 5.29
N ARG A 111 -12.47 7.72 6.00
CA ARG A 111 -13.70 7.16 5.42
C ARG A 111 -14.62 8.24 4.84
N THR A 112 -14.84 9.33 5.58
CA THR A 112 -15.78 10.38 5.14
C THR A 112 -15.10 11.50 4.35
N ARG A 113 -13.76 11.52 4.30
CA ARG A 113 -12.94 12.60 3.71
C ARG A 113 -13.26 13.98 4.30
N LYS A 114 -13.65 14.03 5.58
CA LYS A 114 -13.98 15.25 6.32
C LYS A 114 -12.91 15.54 7.36
N ALA A 115 -12.62 16.82 7.56
CA ALA A 115 -11.70 17.30 8.59
C ALA A 115 -12.48 17.97 9.73
N TYR A 116 -12.02 17.76 10.95
CA TYR A 116 -12.58 18.29 12.18
C TYR A 116 -11.49 18.99 12.98
N ILE A 117 -11.80 20.14 13.57
CA ILE A 117 -10.85 20.94 14.33
C ILE A 117 -11.13 20.75 15.82
N GLY A 118 -10.12 20.29 16.53
CA GLY A 118 -10.09 20.29 17.99
C GLY A 118 -9.34 21.53 18.46
N GLU A 119 -10.03 22.34 19.26
CA GLU A 119 -9.44 23.45 20.01
C GLU A 119 -8.94 22.92 21.37
N LYS A 120 -7.83 23.47 21.85
CA LYS A 120 -7.34 23.29 23.23
C LYS A 120 -7.37 24.63 23.94
#